data_AF-Q6IN84-F1
#
_entry.id   AF-Q6IN84-F1
#
_cell.length_a   1.000
_cell.length_b   1.000
_cell.length_c   1.000
_cell.angle_alpha   90.00
_cell.angle_beta   90.00
_cell.angle_gamma   90.00
#
_symmetry.space_group_name_H-M   'P 1'
#
loop_
_entity.id
_entity.type
_entity.pdbx_description
1 polymer ?
#
loop_
_entity_poly.entity_id
_entity_poly.type
_entity_poly.pdbx_seq_one_letter_code
_entity_poly.pdbx_strand_id
1 'polypeptide(L)'
;MALLSTVRGATWGRLVTRHFSHAARHGERPGGEELSRLLLDDLVPTSRLELLFGMTPCLLALQAARRSVARLLLQAGKAGLQGKRAELLRMAEARDIPVLRPRRQKLDTMCRYQVHQGVCMEVSPLRPRPWREAGEASPGDDPQQLWLVLDGIQDPRNFGAVLRSAHFLGVDKVITSRRNSCPLTPVVSKSSAGAMEVMDVFSTDDLTGFLQTKAQQGWLVAGTVGCPSTEDPQSSEIPIMSCLEFLWERPTLLVLGNEGSGLSQEVQASCQLLLTILPRRQLPPGLESLNVSVAAGILLHSICSQRKGFPTEGERRQLLQDPQEPSARSEGLSMAQHPGLSSGPEKERQNEG
;
A
#
# COMPACT_ATOMS: atom_id res chain seq x y z
N MET A 1 -20.05 20.27 44.90
CA MET A 1 -21.19 20.95 44.24
C MET A 1 -20.97 20.83 42.74
N ALA A 2 -21.68 19.91 42.06
CA ALA A 2 -22.93 20.17 41.31
C ALA A 2 -22.65 20.96 40.02
N LEU A 3 -23.16 20.66 38.82
CA LEU A 3 -23.97 19.61 38.17
C LEU A 3 -24.00 20.11 36.69
N LEU A 4 -23.56 19.34 35.69
CA LEU A 4 -24.37 18.59 34.69
C LEU A 4 -25.38 19.35 33.81
N SER A 5 -25.57 18.77 32.61
CA SER A 5 -26.62 18.94 31.57
C SER A 5 -26.23 19.84 30.38
N THR A 6 -26.52 19.56 29.09
CA THR A 6 -27.51 18.67 28.44
C THR A 6 -27.15 18.54 26.93
N VAL A 7 -27.01 17.35 26.33
CA VAL A 7 -27.95 16.55 25.47
C VAL A 7 -28.15 16.98 23.99
N ARG A 8 -27.91 16.01 23.08
CA ARG A 8 -28.71 15.53 21.90
C ARG A 8 -27.76 14.72 20.98
N GLY A 9 -27.98 13.49 20.51
CA GLY A 9 -29.12 12.60 20.40
C GLY A 9 -29.21 12.07 18.95
N ALA A 10 -28.87 10.80 18.67
CA ALA A 10 -29.29 10.06 17.46
C ALA A 10 -29.16 8.54 17.68
N THR A 11 -30.21 7.83 17.29
CA THR A 11 -30.66 6.51 17.75
C THR A 11 -30.31 5.34 16.83
N TRP A 12 -30.32 4.15 17.43
CA TRP A 12 -30.06 2.82 16.88
C TRP A 12 -31.09 2.36 15.83
N GLY A 13 -30.64 1.57 14.85
CA GLY A 13 -31.47 0.73 13.98
C GLY A 13 -30.93 -0.70 13.90
N ARG A 14 -31.66 -1.66 14.48
CA ARG A 14 -31.48 -3.12 14.34
C ARG A 14 -32.15 -3.59 13.04
N LEU A 15 -31.50 -4.48 12.28
CA LEU A 15 -32.13 -5.40 11.32
C LEU A 15 -31.33 -6.71 11.34
N VAL A 16 -31.72 -7.67 12.18
CA VAL A 16 -32.64 -8.80 11.87
C VAL A 16 -32.04 -9.79 10.86
N THR A 17 -31.34 -10.78 11.40
CA THR A 17 -31.12 -12.11 10.83
C THR A 17 -32.48 -12.80 10.62
N ARG A 18 -32.78 -13.27 9.41
CA ARG A 18 -33.85 -14.24 9.17
C ARG A 18 -33.40 -15.36 8.26
N HIS A 19 -33.39 -16.57 8.83
CA HIS A 19 -33.46 -17.83 8.12
C HIS A 19 -34.76 -17.92 7.31
N PHE A 20 -34.68 -18.43 6.09
CA PHE A 20 -35.84 -18.92 5.36
C PHE A 20 -35.73 -20.42 5.18
N SER A 21 -36.57 -21.15 5.91
CA SER A 21 -36.93 -22.54 5.66
C SER A 21 -38.29 -22.60 4.97
N HIS A 22 -38.35 -23.36 3.87
CA HIS A 22 -39.44 -24.25 3.50
C HIS A 22 -40.88 -23.68 3.38
N ALA A 23 -41.17 -23.00 2.27
CA ALA A 23 -42.50 -22.89 1.63
C ALA A 23 -42.23 -22.46 0.16
N ALA A 24 -42.84 -22.95 -0.91
CA ALA A 24 -44.07 -23.69 -1.06
C ALA A 24 -44.00 -24.60 -2.30
N ARG A 25 -44.79 -25.66 -2.25
CA ARG A 25 -45.13 -26.54 -3.36
C ARG A 25 -45.97 -25.75 -4.37
N HIS A 26 -45.89 -26.17 -5.64
CA HIS A 26 -46.62 -25.67 -6.82
C HIS A 26 -46.04 -24.45 -7.57
N GLY A 27 -45.38 -24.74 -8.69
CA GLY A 27 -46.00 -24.44 -9.99
C GLY A 27 -45.76 -23.10 -10.67
N GLU A 28 -45.00 -22.14 -10.14
CA GLU A 28 -44.81 -20.84 -10.80
C GLU A 28 -43.35 -20.56 -11.14
N ARG A 29 -43.08 -20.39 -12.45
CA ARG A 29 -41.79 -19.93 -12.97
C ARG A 29 -41.67 -18.43 -12.69
N PRO A 30 -40.61 -17.93 -12.06
CA PRO A 30 -40.44 -16.49 -11.85
C PRO A 30 -40.34 -15.79 -13.22
N GLY A 31 -41.27 -14.86 -13.46
CA GLY A 31 -41.36 -14.07 -14.69
C GLY A 31 -40.21 -13.07 -14.83
N GLY A 32 -39.93 -12.67 -16.06
CA GLY A 32 -38.78 -11.83 -16.44
C GLY A 32 -38.67 -10.47 -15.72
N GLU A 33 -39.72 -10.00 -15.05
CA GLU A 33 -39.70 -8.74 -14.28
C GLU A 33 -38.97 -8.87 -12.93
N GLU A 34 -38.98 -10.04 -12.26
CA GLU A 34 -38.20 -10.26 -11.02
C GLU A 34 -36.70 -10.41 -11.32
N LEU A 35 -36.35 -11.00 -12.47
CA LEU A 35 -34.96 -11.03 -12.94
C LEU A 35 -34.48 -9.64 -13.39
N SER A 36 -35.38 -8.79 -13.88
CA SER A 36 -35.06 -7.42 -14.29
C SER A 36 -34.87 -6.47 -13.09
N ARG A 37 -35.60 -6.67 -11.99
CA ARG A 37 -35.40 -5.95 -10.72
C ARG A 37 -34.16 -6.40 -9.93
N LEU A 38 -33.59 -7.56 -10.25
CA LEU A 38 -32.28 -7.99 -9.73
C LEU A 38 -31.11 -7.47 -10.58
N LEU A 39 -31.38 -6.76 -11.69
CA LEU A 39 -30.36 -6.33 -12.66
C LEU A 39 -30.09 -4.81 -12.68
N LEU A 40 -30.97 -3.97 -12.13
CA LEU A 40 -30.78 -2.52 -12.03
C LEU A 40 -31.44 -2.01 -10.73
N ASP A 41 -30.80 -1.07 -10.05
CA ASP A 41 -31.32 -0.26 -8.93
C ASP A 41 -31.29 -0.91 -7.53
N ASP A 42 -30.15 -0.77 -6.85
CA ASP A 42 -30.09 -0.09 -5.53
C ASP A 42 -28.64 -0.06 -4.99
N LEU A 43 -28.23 1.10 -4.46
CA LEU A 43 -27.03 1.38 -3.64
C LEU A 43 -25.73 1.83 -4.35
N VAL A 44 -25.56 3.16 -4.48
CA VAL A 44 -24.28 3.91 -4.68
C VAL A 44 -23.61 3.56 -6.03
N PRO A 45 -22.83 4.44 -6.71
CA PRO A 45 -22.11 3.99 -7.92
C PRO A 45 -21.23 2.80 -7.56
N THR A 46 -21.70 1.59 -7.86
CA THR A 46 -20.97 0.35 -7.61
C THR A 46 -19.77 0.41 -8.53
N SER A 47 -18.64 0.83 -7.96
CA SER A 47 -17.38 0.86 -8.68
C SER A 47 -17.19 -0.52 -9.28
N ARG A 48 -17.08 -0.61 -10.61
CA ARG A 48 -16.83 -1.89 -11.30
C ARG A 48 -15.66 -2.57 -10.58
N LEU A 49 -15.92 -3.75 -9.99
CA LEU A 49 -14.91 -4.51 -9.29
C LEU A 49 -13.74 -4.79 -10.25
N GLU A 50 -12.54 -4.77 -9.71
CA GLU A 50 -11.32 -5.11 -10.41
C GLU A 50 -10.93 -6.55 -10.05
N LEU A 51 -10.25 -7.25 -10.96
CA LEU A 51 -9.71 -8.57 -10.68
C LEU A 51 -8.25 -8.43 -10.28
N LEU A 52 -7.97 -8.50 -8.97
CA LEU A 52 -6.63 -8.58 -8.42
C LEU A 52 -6.07 -9.99 -8.60
N PHE A 53 -4.80 -10.14 -8.97
CA PHE A 53 -4.20 -11.45 -9.24
C PHE A 53 -2.76 -11.56 -8.75
N GLY A 54 -2.36 -12.79 -8.47
CA GLY A 54 -1.04 -13.12 -7.92
C GLY A 54 -1.06 -13.34 -6.41
N MET A 55 -0.22 -14.24 -5.95
CA MET A 55 -0.26 -14.75 -4.58
C MET A 55 0.03 -13.66 -3.53
N THR A 56 1.16 -12.96 -3.67
CA THR A 56 1.57 -11.93 -2.69
C THR A 56 0.68 -10.68 -2.74
N PRO A 57 0.32 -10.13 -3.92
CA PRO A 57 -0.66 -9.05 -4.01
C PRO A 57 -1.99 -9.37 -3.32
N CYS A 58 -2.56 -10.57 -3.55
CA CYS A 58 -3.81 -10.95 -2.90
C CYS A 58 -3.67 -11.08 -1.37
N LEU A 59 -2.56 -11.65 -0.90
CA LEU A 59 -2.31 -11.79 0.53
C LEU A 59 -2.17 -10.43 1.21
N LEU A 60 -1.35 -9.54 0.65
CA LEU A 60 -1.13 -8.19 1.18
C LEU A 60 -2.40 -7.34 1.11
N ALA A 61 -3.23 -7.47 0.06
CA ALA A 61 -4.52 -6.79 -0.02
C ALA A 61 -5.49 -7.22 1.09
N LEU A 62 -5.52 -8.52 1.43
CA LEU A 62 -6.26 -8.96 2.62
C LEU A 62 -5.63 -8.35 3.88
N GLN A 63 -4.32 -8.48 4.08
CA GLN A 63 -3.68 -8.00 5.31
C GLN A 63 -3.89 -6.50 5.55
N ALA A 64 -3.69 -5.67 4.52
CA ALA A 64 -3.86 -4.22 4.60
C ALA A 64 -5.32 -3.75 4.71
N ALA A 65 -6.28 -4.57 4.23
CA ALA A 65 -7.72 -4.27 4.27
C ALA A 65 -8.11 -2.90 3.66
N ARG A 66 -7.37 -2.42 2.65
CA ARG A 66 -7.62 -1.15 1.94
C ARG A 66 -8.61 -1.26 0.78
N ARG A 67 -9.01 -2.48 0.44
CA ARG A 67 -10.03 -2.77 -0.59
C ARG A 67 -11.13 -3.61 0.04
N SER A 68 -12.37 -3.43 -0.42
CA SER A 68 -13.40 -4.43 -0.18
C SER A 68 -13.16 -5.64 -1.08
N VAL A 69 -13.37 -6.85 -0.57
CA VAL A 69 -13.16 -8.10 -1.30
C VAL A 69 -14.50 -8.80 -1.45
N ALA A 70 -14.97 -8.94 -2.70
CA ALA A 70 -16.24 -9.59 -3.00
C ALA A 70 -16.14 -11.12 -2.99
N ARG A 71 -15.03 -11.67 -3.51
CA ARG A 71 -14.74 -13.12 -3.50
C ARG A 71 -13.29 -13.44 -3.83
N LEU A 72 -12.84 -14.57 -3.30
CA LEU A 72 -11.55 -15.19 -3.60
C LEU A 72 -11.73 -16.30 -4.65
N LEU A 73 -10.90 -16.30 -5.69
CA LEU A 73 -10.88 -17.30 -6.76
C LEU A 73 -9.57 -18.10 -6.69
N LEU A 74 -9.67 -19.39 -6.40
CA LEU A 74 -8.52 -20.28 -6.32
C LEU A 74 -8.57 -21.33 -7.42
N GLN A 75 -7.48 -21.52 -8.16
CA GLN A 75 -7.43 -22.55 -9.19
C GLN A 75 -7.77 -23.93 -8.61
N ALA A 76 -8.74 -24.60 -9.22
CA ALA A 76 -9.09 -25.99 -8.93
C ALA A 76 -7.93 -26.95 -9.25
N GLY A 77 -7.84 -28.06 -8.54
CA GLY A 77 -6.84 -29.11 -8.78
C GLY A 77 -5.41 -28.78 -8.33
N LYS A 78 -5.10 -27.53 -7.96
CA LYS A 78 -3.86 -27.22 -7.20
C LYS A 78 -4.05 -27.67 -5.76
N ALA A 79 -3.75 -28.95 -5.50
CA ALA A 79 -3.66 -29.53 -4.17
C ALA A 79 -2.42 -28.98 -3.48
N GLY A 80 -2.62 -28.11 -2.51
CA GLY A 80 -1.54 -27.47 -1.75
C GLY A 80 -2.12 -26.47 -0.77
N LEU A 81 -2.59 -26.96 0.38
CA LEU A 81 -2.88 -26.17 1.57
C LEU A 81 -1.59 -25.91 2.38
N GLN A 82 -0.50 -25.58 1.69
CA GLN A 82 0.78 -25.27 2.35
C GLN A 82 1.24 -23.86 1.94
N GLY A 83 1.94 -23.20 2.86
CA GLY A 83 2.47 -21.85 2.68
C GLY A 83 1.39 -20.77 2.44
N LYS A 84 1.74 -19.77 1.62
CA LYS A 84 0.92 -18.56 1.39
C LYS A 84 -0.52 -18.82 0.94
N ARG A 85 -0.80 -19.96 0.27
CA ARG A 85 -2.15 -20.31 -0.18
C ARG A 85 -3.06 -20.72 0.97
N ALA A 86 -2.53 -21.44 1.97
CA ALA A 86 -3.26 -21.80 3.18
C ALA A 86 -3.55 -20.56 4.03
N GLU A 87 -2.56 -19.67 4.17
CA GLU A 87 -2.73 -18.40 4.87
C GLU A 87 -3.84 -17.56 4.23
N LEU A 88 -3.85 -17.44 2.90
CA LEU A 88 -4.89 -16.71 2.18
C LEU A 88 -6.29 -17.31 2.40
N LEU A 89 -6.41 -18.64 2.38
CA LEU A 89 -7.67 -19.33 2.67
C LEU A 89 -8.16 -19.03 4.08
N ARG A 90 -7.28 -19.16 5.08
CA ARG A 90 -7.58 -18.87 6.48
C ARG A 90 -8.05 -17.42 6.67
N MET A 91 -7.39 -16.46 6.01
CA MET A 91 -7.79 -15.06 6.06
C MET A 91 -9.12 -14.77 5.37
N ALA A 92 -9.43 -15.47 4.28
CA ALA A 92 -10.71 -15.36 3.61
C ALA A 92 -11.85 -15.93 4.47
N GLU A 93 -11.64 -17.11 5.07
CA GLU A 93 -12.59 -17.74 5.99
C GLU A 93 -12.84 -16.88 7.23
N ALA A 94 -11.78 -16.33 7.85
CA ALA A 94 -11.90 -15.45 9.01
C ALA A 94 -12.64 -14.11 8.74
N ARG A 95 -12.89 -13.79 7.47
CA ARG A 95 -13.58 -12.57 7.02
C ARG A 95 -14.85 -12.86 6.23
N ASP A 96 -15.32 -14.10 6.25
CA ASP A 96 -16.51 -14.56 5.52
C ASP A 96 -16.48 -14.25 4.02
N ILE A 97 -15.28 -14.24 3.41
CA ILE A 97 -15.12 -13.98 1.98
C ILE A 97 -15.42 -15.26 1.19
N PRO A 98 -16.39 -15.26 0.25
CA PRO A 98 -16.70 -16.43 -0.56
C PRO A 98 -15.49 -16.92 -1.36
N VAL A 99 -15.21 -18.23 -1.29
CA VAL A 99 -14.11 -18.88 -2.02
C VAL A 99 -14.65 -19.76 -3.14
N LEU A 100 -14.38 -19.37 -4.39
CA LEU A 100 -14.71 -20.18 -5.57
C LEU A 100 -13.48 -20.89 -6.12
N ARG A 101 -13.69 -22.06 -6.73
CA ARG A 101 -12.62 -22.88 -7.28
C ARG A 101 -12.75 -23.09 -8.80
N PRO A 102 -12.51 -22.05 -9.63
CA PRO A 102 -12.58 -22.18 -11.08
C PRO A 102 -11.42 -23.02 -11.65
N ARG A 103 -11.64 -23.61 -12.84
CA ARG A 103 -10.56 -24.23 -13.63
C ARG A 103 -9.57 -23.17 -14.11
N ARG A 104 -8.33 -23.59 -14.37
CA ARG A 104 -7.26 -22.70 -14.86
C ARG A 104 -7.66 -21.87 -16.07
N GLN A 105 -8.22 -22.49 -17.10
CA GLN A 105 -8.66 -21.80 -18.32
C GLN A 105 -9.61 -20.64 -18.03
N LYS A 106 -10.54 -20.80 -17.08
CA LYS A 106 -11.46 -19.74 -16.68
C LYS A 106 -10.72 -18.58 -16.02
N LEU A 107 -9.75 -18.85 -15.15
CA LEU A 107 -8.89 -17.83 -14.55
C LEU A 107 -8.05 -17.10 -15.60
N ASP A 108 -7.44 -17.83 -16.53
CA ASP A 108 -6.65 -17.26 -17.63
C ASP A 108 -7.50 -16.25 -18.43
N THR A 109 -8.74 -16.63 -18.81
CA THR A 109 -9.67 -15.72 -19.50
C THR A 109 -10.05 -14.52 -18.65
N MET A 110 -10.41 -14.72 -17.37
CA MET A 110 -10.80 -13.64 -16.46
C MET A 110 -9.66 -12.62 -16.24
N CYS A 111 -8.43 -13.10 -16.16
CA CYS A 111 -7.23 -12.29 -16.00
C CYS A 111 -6.66 -11.75 -17.31
N ARG A 112 -7.35 -11.92 -18.46
CA ARG A 112 -6.82 -11.54 -19.79
C ARG A 112 -5.41 -12.10 -20.03
N TYR A 113 -5.20 -13.35 -19.64
CA TYR A 113 -3.94 -14.10 -19.75
C TYR A 113 -2.75 -13.50 -18.98
N GLN A 114 -3.00 -12.63 -18.00
CA GLN A 114 -1.98 -12.17 -17.05
C GLN A 114 -1.55 -13.31 -16.10
N VAL A 115 -0.31 -13.25 -15.61
CA VAL A 115 0.27 -14.31 -14.74
C VAL A 115 -0.35 -14.28 -13.33
N HIS A 116 -1.46 -15.00 -13.17
CA HIS A 116 -2.25 -15.00 -11.94
C HIS A 116 -1.77 -15.99 -10.86
N GLN A 117 -0.85 -16.92 -11.18
CA GLN A 117 -0.30 -17.93 -10.24
C GLN A 117 -1.35 -18.90 -9.63
N GLY A 118 -2.58 -18.90 -10.14
CA GLY A 118 -3.70 -19.70 -9.66
C GLY A 118 -4.50 -19.06 -8.51
N VAL A 119 -4.35 -17.74 -8.29
CA VAL A 119 -5.05 -16.98 -7.26
C VAL A 119 -5.50 -15.63 -7.82
N CYS A 120 -6.78 -15.30 -7.66
CA CYS A 120 -7.35 -13.99 -7.97
C CYS A 120 -8.36 -13.57 -6.90
N MET A 121 -8.65 -12.28 -6.80
CA MET A 121 -9.73 -11.74 -5.97
C MET A 121 -10.50 -10.69 -6.74
N GLU A 122 -11.82 -10.69 -6.61
CA GLU A 122 -12.63 -9.57 -7.06
C GLU A 122 -12.68 -8.53 -5.94
N VAL A 123 -12.21 -7.33 -6.23
CA VAL A 123 -11.94 -6.30 -5.23
C VAL A 123 -12.42 -4.93 -5.68
N SER A 124 -12.68 -4.04 -4.74
CA SER A 124 -12.84 -2.62 -5.07
C SER A 124 -11.54 -2.06 -5.67
N PRO A 125 -11.64 -1.04 -6.53
CA PRO A 125 -10.47 -0.28 -6.93
C PRO A 125 -9.71 0.30 -5.74
N LEU A 126 -8.38 0.38 -5.88
CA LEU A 126 -7.55 1.26 -5.06
C LEU A 126 -7.35 2.57 -5.82
N ARG A 127 -7.31 3.68 -5.07
CA ARG A 127 -7.13 5.02 -5.63
C ARG A 127 -6.03 5.75 -4.87
N PRO A 128 -5.17 6.54 -5.56
CA PRO A 128 -4.24 7.43 -4.88
C PRO A 128 -5.02 8.39 -3.97
N ARG A 129 -4.54 8.56 -2.74
CA ARG A 129 -5.13 9.51 -1.79
C ARG A 129 -4.86 10.93 -2.30
N PRO A 130 -5.84 11.84 -2.35
CA PRO A 130 -5.57 13.24 -2.63
C PRO A 130 -4.55 13.78 -1.62
N TRP A 131 -3.51 14.46 -2.11
CA TRP A 131 -2.57 15.13 -1.24
C TRP A 131 -3.27 16.23 -0.44
N ARG A 132 -3.00 16.30 0.87
CA ARG A 132 -3.43 17.39 1.74
C ARG A 132 -2.29 17.72 2.69
N GLU A 133 -1.93 18.99 2.76
CA GLU A 133 -0.78 19.48 3.54
C GLU A 133 -1.03 19.44 5.06
N ALA A 134 -2.28 19.37 5.50
CA ALA A 134 -2.63 19.37 6.92
C ALA A 134 -2.14 18.08 7.61
N GLY A 135 -1.29 18.25 8.63
CA GLY A 135 -0.83 17.17 9.52
C GLY A 135 0.59 16.67 9.25
N GLU A 136 1.36 17.36 8.42
CA GLU A 136 2.75 16.97 8.18
C GLU A 136 3.67 17.46 9.29
N ALA A 137 4.49 16.53 9.77
CA ALA A 137 5.67 16.83 10.57
C ALA A 137 6.51 17.86 9.81
N SER A 138 6.90 18.93 10.51
CA SER A 138 7.81 19.90 9.90
C SER A 138 9.15 19.22 9.62
N PRO A 139 9.95 19.70 8.65
CA PRO A 139 11.27 19.16 8.32
C PRO A 139 12.20 18.89 9.52
N GLY A 140 11.97 19.57 10.64
CA GLY A 140 12.75 19.41 11.87
C GLY A 140 12.53 18.10 12.63
N ASP A 141 11.46 17.35 12.38
CA ASP A 141 11.15 16.14 13.18
C ASP A 141 11.96 14.90 12.72
N ASP A 142 12.33 14.83 11.44
CA ASP A 142 13.26 13.84 10.90
C ASP A 142 14.05 14.49 9.75
N PRO A 143 15.36 14.78 9.92
CA PRO A 143 16.16 15.44 8.90
C PRO A 143 16.40 14.56 7.66
N GLN A 144 16.14 13.25 7.74
CA GLN A 144 16.35 12.31 6.66
C GLN A 144 15.02 11.65 6.27
N GLN A 145 14.05 12.49 5.90
CA GLN A 145 12.87 12.08 5.16
C GLN A 145 13.14 12.09 3.65
N LEU A 146 12.66 11.04 2.97
CA LEU A 146 12.76 10.90 1.53
C LEU A 146 11.39 10.60 0.95
N TRP A 147 10.90 11.51 0.11
CA TRP A 147 9.71 11.26 -0.68
C TRP A 147 10.06 11.09 -2.14
N LEU A 148 9.33 10.19 -2.78
CA LEU A 148 9.46 9.93 -4.20
C LEU A 148 8.32 10.61 -4.94
N VAL A 149 8.67 11.45 -5.90
CA VAL A 149 7.72 12.14 -6.77
C VAL A 149 7.82 11.56 -8.17
N LEU A 150 6.69 11.14 -8.72
CA LEU A 150 6.60 10.49 -10.03
C LEU A 150 5.87 11.42 -11.00
N ASP A 151 6.62 11.95 -11.96
CA ASP A 151 6.13 12.82 -13.00
C ASP A 151 5.82 12.01 -14.25
N GLY A 152 4.55 11.62 -14.40
CA GLY A 152 4.04 11.06 -15.65
C GLY A 152 4.50 9.64 -15.97
N ILE A 153 4.70 8.77 -14.97
CA ILE A 153 4.99 7.35 -15.20
C ILE A 153 3.74 6.65 -15.77
N GLN A 154 3.84 6.13 -16.99
CA GLN A 154 2.67 5.63 -17.72
C GLN A 154 2.56 4.10 -17.77
N ASP A 155 3.67 3.36 -17.78
CA ASP A 155 3.61 1.89 -17.80
C ASP A 155 3.28 1.34 -16.40
N PRO A 156 2.16 0.59 -16.22
CA PRO A 156 1.84 -0.06 -14.95
C PRO A 156 2.96 -0.94 -14.37
N ARG A 157 3.79 -1.54 -15.24
CA ARG A 157 4.91 -2.39 -14.81
C ARG A 157 6.04 -1.57 -14.21
N ASN A 158 6.44 -0.48 -14.87
CA ASN A 158 7.45 0.43 -14.35
C ASN A 158 6.95 1.07 -13.05
N PHE A 159 5.71 1.56 -13.03
CA PHE A 159 5.14 2.18 -11.83
C PHE A 159 5.19 1.22 -10.63
N GLY A 160 4.70 -0.01 -10.79
CA GLY A 160 4.74 -0.96 -9.67
C GLY A 160 6.16 -1.39 -9.29
N ALA A 161 7.08 -1.54 -10.23
CA ALA A 161 8.49 -1.84 -9.92
C ALA A 161 9.16 -0.70 -9.12
N VAL A 162 8.84 0.55 -9.44
CA VAL A 162 9.27 1.73 -8.67
C VAL A 162 8.66 1.72 -7.27
N LEU A 163 7.35 1.48 -7.13
CA LEU A 163 6.70 1.38 -5.82
C LEU A 163 7.30 0.28 -4.94
N ARG A 164 7.64 -0.87 -5.52
CA ARG A 164 8.32 -1.95 -4.81
C ARG A 164 9.67 -1.52 -4.28
N SER A 165 10.47 -0.85 -5.12
CA SER A 165 11.79 -0.36 -4.73
C SER A 165 11.66 0.73 -3.65
N ALA A 166 10.72 1.65 -3.81
CA ALA A 166 10.42 2.70 -2.85
C ALA A 166 10.05 2.14 -1.47
N HIS A 167 9.09 1.22 -1.43
CA HIS A 167 8.68 0.59 -0.17
C HIS A 167 9.82 -0.21 0.48
N PHE A 168 10.56 -0.98 -0.31
CA PHE A 168 11.65 -1.81 0.20
C PHE A 168 12.83 -0.99 0.75
N LEU A 169 13.14 0.14 0.12
CA LEU A 169 14.27 1.01 0.49
C LEU A 169 13.89 2.07 1.55
N GLY A 170 12.63 2.10 2.00
CA GLY A 170 12.19 2.96 3.09
C GLY A 170 11.85 4.39 2.69
N VAL A 171 11.32 4.60 1.49
CA VAL A 171 10.72 5.88 1.08
C VAL A 171 9.47 6.15 1.93
N ASP A 172 9.37 7.36 2.51
CA ASP A 172 8.31 7.70 3.46
C ASP A 172 6.96 7.97 2.76
N LYS A 173 7.00 8.64 1.60
CA LYS A 173 5.80 8.94 0.80
C LYS A 173 6.09 8.84 -0.70
N VAL A 174 5.09 8.40 -1.45
CA VAL A 174 5.10 8.47 -2.91
C VAL A 174 4.01 9.43 -3.38
N ILE A 175 4.39 10.43 -4.17
CA ILE A 175 3.50 11.42 -4.78
C ILE A 175 3.49 11.19 -6.30
N THR A 176 2.33 11.24 -6.93
CA THR A 176 2.18 11.16 -8.39
C THR A 176 1.28 12.28 -8.89
N SER A 177 1.43 12.71 -10.14
CA SER A 177 0.44 13.61 -10.76
C SER A 177 -0.91 12.89 -10.95
N ARG A 178 -2.04 13.59 -10.75
CA ARG A 178 -3.37 13.03 -10.98
C ARG A 178 -3.63 12.75 -12.47
N ARG A 179 -3.06 13.59 -13.33
CA ARG A 179 -3.13 13.51 -14.79
C ARG A 179 -1.84 12.91 -15.33
N ASN A 180 -1.89 12.31 -16.51
CA ASN A 180 -0.72 11.78 -17.23
C ASN A 180 0.08 10.68 -16.52
N SER A 181 -0.42 10.16 -15.39
CA SER A 181 0.16 9.04 -14.66
C SER A 181 -0.73 7.80 -14.75
N CYS A 182 -0.10 6.63 -14.67
CA CYS A 182 -0.77 5.34 -14.63
C CYS A 182 -1.68 5.22 -13.37
N PRO A 183 -2.93 4.74 -13.49
CA PRO A 183 -3.76 4.45 -12.31
C PRO A 183 -3.25 3.24 -11.52
N LEU A 184 -3.66 3.12 -10.25
CA LEU A 184 -3.32 2.00 -9.35
C LEU A 184 -4.09 0.71 -9.70
N THR A 185 -3.73 0.09 -10.82
CA THR A 185 -4.39 -1.12 -11.34
C THR A 185 -3.91 -2.42 -10.67
N PRO A 186 -4.63 -3.55 -10.84
CA PRO A 186 -4.12 -4.87 -10.48
C PRO A 186 -2.75 -5.22 -11.09
N VAL A 187 -2.42 -4.67 -12.27
CA VAL A 187 -1.09 -4.86 -12.89
C VAL A 187 -0.02 -4.17 -12.06
N VAL A 188 -0.26 -2.94 -11.57
CA VAL A 188 0.64 -2.21 -10.65
C VAL A 188 0.80 -2.97 -9.33
N SER A 189 -0.30 -3.53 -8.79
CA SER A 189 -0.25 -4.39 -7.60
C SER A 189 0.65 -5.61 -7.83
N LYS A 190 0.50 -6.25 -9.00
CA LYS A 190 1.30 -7.42 -9.39
C LYS A 190 2.79 -7.07 -9.58
N SER A 191 3.10 -6.03 -10.34
CA SER A 191 4.49 -5.61 -10.61
C SER A 191 5.18 -5.10 -9.34
N SER A 192 4.44 -4.49 -8.42
CA SER A 192 4.96 -4.08 -7.11
C SER A 192 5.13 -5.21 -6.09
N ALA A 193 4.81 -6.46 -6.48
CA ALA A 193 4.72 -7.61 -5.57
C ALA A 193 3.79 -7.37 -4.37
N GLY A 194 2.80 -6.47 -4.52
CA GLY A 194 1.83 -6.09 -3.50
C GLY A 194 2.26 -4.92 -2.60
N ALA A 195 3.42 -4.29 -2.81
CA ALA A 195 3.82 -3.09 -2.06
C ALA A 195 2.75 -1.98 -2.16
N MET A 196 2.12 -1.83 -3.33
CA MET A 196 1.00 -0.91 -3.55
C MET A 196 -0.17 -1.12 -2.57
N GLU A 197 -0.38 -2.35 -2.09
CA GLU A 197 -1.46 -2.68 -1.17
C GLU A 197 -1.15 -2.25 0.27
N VAL A 198 0.12 -2.16 0.67
CA VAL A 198 0.54 -1.81 2.04
C VAL A 198 1.10 -0.39 2.19
N MET A 199 1.40 0.29 1.08
CA MET A 199 1.91 1.67 1.10
C MET A 199 0.86 2.68 0.61
N ASP A 200 0.96 3.92 1.11
CA ASP A 200 0.16 5.02 0.60
C ASP A 200 0.84 5.69 -0.60
N VAL A 201 0.05 5.87 -1.66
CA VAL A 201 0.41 6.67 -2.84
C VAL A 201 -0.53 7.87 -2.84
N PHE A 202 0.04 9.05 -2.86
CA PHE A 202 -0.68 10.31 -2.90
C PHE A 202 -0.67 10.89 -4.31
N SER A 203 -1.65 11.74 -4.57
CA SER A 203 -1.78 12.41 -5.87
C SER A 203 -2.09 13.89 -5.72
N THR A 204 -1.43 14.71 -6.54
CA THR A 204 -1.69 16.15 -6.65
C THR A 204 -2.15 16.51 -8.08
N ASP A 205 -3.01 17.52 -8.19
CA ASP A 205 -3.43 18.07 -9.48
C ASP A 205 -2.42 19.09 -10.03
N ASP A 206 -1.67 19.75 -9.16
CA ASP A 206 -0.60 20.69 -9.48
C ASP A 206 0.71 20.16 -8.87
N LEU A 207 1.53 19.54 -9.73
CA LEU A 207 2.81 18.97 -9.32
C LEU A 207 3.86 20.07 -9.12
N THR A 208 3.90 21.03 -10.04
CA THR A 208 4.84 22.16 -10.02
C THR A 208 4.66 23.01 -8.77
N GLY A 209 3.41 23.41 -8.46
CA GLY A 209 3.11 24.16 -7.24
C GLY A 209 3.45 23.38 -5.98
N PHE A 210 3.17 22.07 -5.94
CA PHE A 210 3.57 21.20 -4.83
C PHE A 210 5.10 21.22 -4.59
N LEU A 211 5.90 21.08 -5.65
CA LEU A 211 7.36 21.11 -5.55
C LEU A 211 7.87 22.46 -5.05
N GLN A 212 7.32 23.56 -5.57
CA GLN A 212 7.69 24.91 -5.17
C GLN A 212 7.35 25.18 -3.70
N THR A 213 6.15 24.81 -3.24
CA THR A 213 5.75 24.93 -1.84
C THR A 213 6.68 24.14 -0.92
N LYS A 214 7.04 22.91 -1.30
CA LYS A 214 7.94 22.08 -0.50
C LYS A 214 9.36 22.65 -0.45
N ALA A 215 9.86 23.18 -1.56
CA ALA A 215 11.14 23.88 -1.60
C ALA A 215 11.16 25.07 -0.64
N GLN A 216 10.09 25.88 -0.61
CA GLN A 216 9.94 27.00 0.33
C GLN A 216 9.87 26.55 1.80
N GLN A 217 9.35 25.35 2.06
CA GLN A 217 9.34 24.71 3.37
C GLN A 217 10.69 24.10 3.76
N GLY A 218 11.73 24.23 2.94
CA GLY A 218 13.08 23.73 3.24
C GLY A 218 13.38 22.32 2.76
N TRP A 219 12.48 21.71 1.98
CA TRP A 219 12.79 20.44 1.29
C TRP A 219 13.78 20.69 0.15
N LEU A 220 14.68 19.74 -0.08
CA LEU A 220 15.45 19.69 -1.31
C LEU A 220 14.64 19.01 -2.41
N VAL A 221 14.43 19.67 -3.54
CA VAL A 221 13.85 19.06 -4.74
C VAL A 221 14.98 18.63 -5.66
N ALA A 222 15.26 17.33 -5.67
CA ALA A 222 16.26 16.71 -6.51
C ALA A 222 15.57 15.99 -7.68
N GLY A 223 15.68 16.54 -8.89
CA GLY A 223 15.23 15.90 -10.11
C GLY A 223 16.21 14.85 -10.60
N THR A 224 15.80 14.04 -11.58
CA THR A 224 16.69 13.09 -12.25
C THR A 224 16.79 13.35 -13.74
N VAL A 225 17.99 13.21 -14.28
CA VAL A 225 18.28 13.38 -15.71
C VAL A 225 19.14 12.21 -16.23
N GLY A 226 19.07 11.98 -17.55
CA GLY A 226 19.98 11.06 -18.23
C GLY A 226 21.45 11.50 -18.15
N CYS A 227 22.33 10.79 -18.85
CA CYS A 227 23.72 11.20 -18.96
C CYS A 227 23.79 12.52 -19.77
N PRO A 228 24.43 13.59 -19.27
CA PRO A 228 24.62 14.79 -20.07
C PRO A 228 25.45 14.44 -21.32
N SER A 229 24.93 14.75 -22.50
CA SER A 229 25.65 14.56 -23.75
C SER A 229 26.50 15.80 -24.05
N THR A 230 27.63 15.61 -24.73
CA THR A 230 28.46 16.73 -25.18
C THR A 230 27.81 17.54 -26.31
N GLU A 231 26.81 16.96 -26.97
CA GLU A 231 26.18 17.52 -28.18
C GLU A 231 24.93 18.37 -27.88
N ASP A 232 24.35 18.22 -26.69
CA ASP A 232 23.29 19.11 -26.23
C ASP A 232 23.71 19.72 -24.90
N PRO A 233 24.49 20.82 -24.90
CA PRO A 233 24.67 21.64 -23.72
C PRO A 233 23.34 22.36 -23.48
N GLN A 234 22.30 21.61 -23.11
CA GLN A 234 21.15 22.22 -22.47
C GLN A 234 21.72 22.88 -21.23
N SER A 235 21.88 24.19 -21.33
CA SER A 235 22.19 25.10 -20.23
C SER A 235 20.99 25.07 -19.30
N SER A 236 20.79 23.93 -18.64
CA SER A 236 20.00 23.92 -17.43
C SER A 236 20.84 24.72 -16.45
N GLU A 237 20.31 25.85 -16.02
CA GLU A 237 20.88 26.67 -14.93
C GLU A 237 20.97 25.85 -13.61
N ILE A 238 20.33 24.67 -13.59
CA ILE A 238 20.28 23.75 -12.46
C ILE A 238 21.54 22.88 -12.46
N PRO A 239 22.27 22.81 -11.34
CA PRO A 239 23.46 21.97 -11.23
C PRO A 239 23.11 20.49 -11.46
N ILE A 240 23.98 19.79 -12.19
CA ILE A 240 23.91 18.34 -12.40
C ILE A 240 25.01 17.68 -11.57
N MET A 241 24.67 16.63 -10.83
CA MET A 241 25.59 15.91 -9.95
C MET A 241 25.41 14.40 -10.08
N SER A 242 26.50 13.65 -9.88
CA SER A 242 26.42 12.19 -9.76
C SER A 242 25.61 11.80 -8.53
N CYS A 243 24.73 10.81 -8.65
CA CYS A 243 23.97 10.30 -7.50
C CYS A 243 24.86 9.70 -6.37
N LEU A 244 26.13 9.41 -6.66
CA LEU A 244 27.11 8.93 -5.68
C LEU A 244 27.75 10.06 -4.87
N GLU A 245 27.72 11.29 -5.38
CA GLU A 245 28.28 12.49 -4.72
C GLU A 245 27.23 13.22 -3.88
N PHE A 246 25.95 12.89 -4.08
CA PHE A 246 24.84 13.47 -3.36
C PHE A 246 24.92 13.17 -1.86
N LEU A 247 24.84 14.21 -1.02
CA LEU A 247 24.80 14.09 0.44
C LEU A 247 23.38 14.32 0.97
N TRP A 248 22.81 13.32 1.63
CA TRP A 248 21.45 13.38 2.18
C TRP A 248 21.43 13.96 3.59
N GLU A 249 21.36 15.29 3.66
CA GLU A 249 21.46 16.04 4.93
C GLU A 249 20.16 16.68 5.42
N ARG A 250 19.15 16.76 4.55
CA ARG A 250 17.84 17.36 4.84
C ARG A 250 16.70 16.63 4.10
N PRO A 251 15.43 16.87 4.47
CA PRO A 251 14.30 16.25 3.80
C PRO A 251 14.33 16.50 2.29
N THR A 252 14.17 15.43 1.52
CA THR A 252 14.41 15.44 0.08
C THR A 252 13.21 14.87 -0.69
N LEU A 253 12.79 15.58 -1.72
CA LEU A 253 11.92 15.08 -2.78
C LEU A 253 12.79 14.62 -3.94
N LEU A 254 12.82 13.30 -4.19
CA LEU A 254 13.43 12.74 -5.40
C LEU A 254 12.38 12.67 -6.50
N VAL A 255 12.60 13.37 -7.62
CA VAL A 255 11.63 13.46 -8.72
C VAL A 255 12.09 12.61 -9.91
N LEU A 256 11.29 11.62 -10.28
CA LEU A 256 11.51 10.77 -11.45
C LEU A 256 10.55 11.14 -12.57
N GLY A 257 11.09 11.29 -13.78
CA GLY A 257 10.32 11.64 -14.97
C GLY A 257 9.77 10.46 -15.74
N ASN A 258 8.99 10.78 -16.77
CA ASN A 258 8.42 9.83 -17.71
C ASN A 258 9.51 9.00 -18.41
N GLU A 259 9.18 7.76 -18.75
CA GLU A 259 10.14 6.80 -19.30
C GLU A 259 10.65 7.13 -20.71
N GLY A 260 9.95 8.01 -21.43
CA GLY A 260 10.33 8.50 -22.75
C GLY A 260 10.81 9.95 -22.74
N SER A 261 10.02 10.87 -22.17
CA SER A 261 10.32 12.30 -22.22
C SER A 261 11.15 12.83 -21.04
N GLY A 262 11.37 12.03 -19.99
CA GLY A 262 11.99 12.52 -18.76
C GLY A 262 11.05 13.45 -17.96
N LEU A 263 11.64 14.37 -17.20
CA LEU A 263 10.88 15.37 -16.43
C LEU A 263 10.22 16.38 -17.37
N SER A 264 9.01 16.84 -17.03
CA SER A 264 8.43 18.01 -17.71
C SER A 264 9.34 19.24 -17.50
N GLN A 265 9.33 20.17 -18.44
CA GLN A 265 10.15 21.38 -18.35
C GLN A 265 9.86 22.19 -17.09
N GLU A 266 8.58 22.29 -16.69
CA GLU A 266 8.12 22.99 -15.50
C GLU A 266 8.55 22.30 -14.21
N VAL A 267 8.51 20.96 -14.20
CA VAL A 267 8.97 20.14 -13.08
C VAL A 267 10.48 20.24 -12.93
N GLN A 268 11.22 20.13 -14.04
CA GLN A 268 12.67 20.31 -14.07
C GLN A 268 13.04 21.70 -13.55
N ALA A 269 12.40 22.77 -14.03
CA ALA A 269 12.64 24.14 -13.57
C ALA A 269 12.37 24.36 -12.06
N SER A 270 11.57 23.50 -11.43
CA SER A 270 11.30 23.54 -9.98
C SER A 270 12.34 22.79 -9.14
N CYS A 271 13.24 22.03 -9.79
CA CYS A 271 14.31 21.31 -9.12
C CYS A 271 15.46 22.25 -8.75
N GLN A 272 16.09 22.03 -7.59
CA GLN A 272 17.30 22.77 -7.20
C GLN A 272 18.60 22.05 -7.61
N LEU A 273 18.51 20.75 -7.87
CA LEU A 273 19.61 19.89 -8.28
C LEU A 273 19.07 18.80 -9.20
N LEU A 274 19.87 18.37 -10.18
CA LEU A 274 19.60 17.19 -10.97
C LEU A 274 20.61 16.09 -10.66
N LEU A 275 20.11 14.90 -10.37
CA LEU A 275 20.91 13.70 -10.15
C LEU A 275 21.00 12.88 -11.43
N THR A 276 22.19 12.41 -11.74
CA THR A 276 22.43 11.50 -12.86
C THR A 276 23.17 10.24 -12.42
N ILE A 277 22.90 9.12 -13.10
CA ILE A 277 23.64 7.87 -12.93
C ILE A 277 24.70 7.83 -14.02
N LEU A 278 25.96 8.06 -13.65
CA LEU A 278 27.05 8.08 -14.61
C LEU A 278 27.35 6.67 -15.16
N PRO A 279 27.45 6.51 -16.49
CA PRO A 279 27.80 5.23 -17.09
C PRO A 279 29.27 4.89 -16.83
N ARG A 280 29.58 3.59 -16.67
CA ARG A 280 30.97 3.09 -16.57
C ARG A 280 31.62 2.73 -17.91
N ARG A 281 30.98 3.10 -19.02
CA ARG A 281 31.45 2.88 -20.38
C ARG A 281 31.03 4.04 -21.25
N GLN A 282 31.73 4.23 -22.36
CA GLN A 282 31.24 5.09 -23.43
C GLN A 282 29.94 4.50 -23.99
N LEU A 283 28.90 5.33 -24.06
CA LEU A 283 27.60 4.92 -24.59
C LEU A 283 27.57 5.21 -26.09
N PRO A 284 26.98 4.34 -26.91
CA PRO A 284 26.69 4.66 -28.30
C PRO A 284 25.65 5.80 -28.37
N PRO A 285 25.62 6.60 -29.46
CA PRO A 285 24.59 7.60 -29.68
C PRO A 285 23.18 7.00 -29.52
N GLY A 286 22.28 7.73 -28.83
CA GLY A 286 20.90 7.32 -28.56
C GLY A 286 20.69 6.40 -27.34
N LEU A 287 21.75 5.93 -26.69
CA LEU A 287 21.65 5.27 -25.38
C LEU A 287 22.05 6.25 -24.28
N GLU A 288 21.08 6.93 -23.70
CA GLU A 288 21.34 8.08 -22.81
C GLU A 288 20.94 7.83 -21.35
N SER A 289 20.09 6.83 -21.10
CA SER A 289 19.53 6.58 -19.77
C SER A 289 19.21 5.10 -19.52
N LEU A 290 18.99 4.78 -18.25
CA LEU A 290 18.49 3.49 -17.81
C LEU A 290 16.96 3.50 -17.80
N ASN A 291 16.35 2.31 -17.81
CA ASN A 291 14.91 2.18 -17.53
C ASN A 291 14.57 2.83 -16.17
N VAL A 292 13.46 3.56 -16.10
CA VAL A 292 13.06 4.32 -14.90
C VAL A 292 13.03 3.49 -13.62
N SER A 293 12.59 2.22 -13.67
CA SER A 293 12.51 1.37 -12.49
C SER A 293 13.88 0.93 -11.99
N VAL A 294 14.84 0.74 -12.90
CA VAL A 294 16.24 0.45 -12.58
C VAL A 294 16.92 1.70 -12.02
N ALA A 295 16.73 2.84 -12.66
CA ALA A 295 17.25 4.12 -12.20
C ALA A 295 16.73 4.44 -10.79
N ALA A 296 15.42 4.30 -10.56
CA ALA A 296 14.80 4.46 -9.25
C ALA A 296 15.47 3.60 -8.18
N GLY A 297 15.67 2.30 -8.46
CA GLY A 297 16.34 1.38 -7.54
C GLY A 297 17.76 1.82 -7.17
N ILE A 298 18.55 2.26 -8.16
CA ILE A 298 19.93 2.72 -7.95
C ILE A 298 19.95 4.02 -7.13
N LEU A 299 19.14 5.00 -7.52
CA LEU A 299 19.07 6.32 -6.86
C LEU A 299 18.61 6.18 -5.41
N LEU A 300 17.50 5.48 -5.19
CA LEU A 300 16.95 5.26 -3.86
C LEU A 300 17.94 4.49 -2.98
N HIS A 301 18.61 3.46 -3.52
CA HIS A 301 19.61 2.73 -2.76
C HIS A 301 20.82 3.61 -2.39
N SER A 302 21.29 4.45 -3.32
CA SER A 302 22.38 5.40 -3.07
C SER A 302 22.04 6.38 -1.94
N ILE A 303 20.84 6.96 -1.98
CA ILE A 303 20.38 7.94 -0.99
C ILE A 303 20.10 7.27 0.36
N CYS A 304 19.27 6.23 0.39
CA CYS A 304 18.86 5.57 1.64
C CYS A 304 20.02 4.89 2.37
N SER A 305 21.11 4.55 1.67
CA SER A 305 22.33 4.01 2.30
C SER A 305 23.04 5.04 3.20
N GLN A 306 22.72 6.33 3.08
CA GLN A 306 23.26 7.42 3.88
C GLN A 306 22.45 7.70 5.16
N ARG A 307 21.40 6.90 5.45
CA ARG A 307 20.54 7.11 6.62
C ARG A 307 21.35 6.95 7.92
N LYS A 308 21.39 7.99 8.73
CA LYS A 308 21.96 8.01 10.07
C LYS A 308 21.06 7.18 11.00
N GLY A 309 21.66 6.36 11.85
CA GLY A 309 20.93 5.48 12.77
C GLY A 309 20.40 4.17 12.13
N PHE A 310 20.72 3.88 10.87
CA PHE A 310 20.49 2.55 10.34
C PHE A 310 21.46 1.57 11.00
N PRO A 311 21.00 0.38 11.46
CA PRO A 311 21.89 -0.62 12.03
C PRO A 311 23.03 -0.91 11.04
N THR A 312 24.24 -0.79 11.54
CA THR A 312 25.48 -1.16 10.86
C THR A 312 25.42 -2.63 10.41
N GLU A 313 26.22 -3.04 9.43
CA GLU A 313 26.19 -4.44 8.94
C GLU A 313 26.36 -5.47 10.07
N GLY A 314 27.10 -5.12 11.13
CA GLY A 314 27.23 -5.94 12.34
C GLY A 314 25.90 -6.08 13.11
N GLU A 315 25.20 -4.98 13.33
CA GLU A 315 23.89 -4.96 14.00
C GLU A 315 22.81 -5.63 13.15
N ARG A 316 22.85 -5.48 11.81
CA ARG A 316 21.92 -6.18 10.91
C ARG A 316 22.10 -7.69 10.98
N ARG A 317 23.33 -8.20 11.06
CA ARG A 317 23.57 -9.64 11.20
C ARG A 317 23.00 -10.19 12.49
N GLN A 318 23.10 -9.45 13.60
CA GLN A 318 22.46 -9.83 14.86
C GLN A 318 20.93 -9.79 14.75
N LEU A 319 20.36 -8.73 14.20
CA LEU A 319 18.91 -8.60 13.99
C LEU A 319 18.31 -9.68 13.08
N LEU A 320 19.08 -10.17 12.10
CA LEU A 320 18.64 -11.24 11.20
C LEU A 320 18.86 -12.65 11.79
N GLN A 321 19.69 -12.81 12.82
CA GLN A 321 19.99 -14.08 13.47
C GLN A 321 19.08 -14.38 14.68
N ASP A 322 18.42 -13.36 15.26
CA ASP A 322 17.42 -13.52 16.30
C ASP A 322 15.98 -13.43 15.73
N PRO A 323 15.34 -14.55 15.35
CA PRO A 323 13.89 -14.58 15.31
C PRO A 323 13.39 -14.57 16.76
N GLN A 324 13.10 -13.40 17.31
CA GLN A 324 12.35 -13.28 18.56
C GLN A 324 10.97 -13.92 18.37
N GLU A 325 10.84 -15.20 18.76
CA GLU A 325 9.53 -15.77 19.09
C GLU A 325 8.95 -14.96 20.26
N PRO A 326 7.65 -14.61 20.25
CA PRO A 326 7.06 -13.91 21.37
C PRO A 326 6.99 -14.86 22.58
N SER A 327 7.95 -14.72 23.50
CA SER A 327 7.94 -15.42 24.78
C SER A 327 6.69 -14.99 25.57
N ALA A 328 5.81 -15.94 25.85
CA ALA A 328 4.74 -15.79 26.82
C ALA A 328 5.35 -15.51 28.21
N ARG A 329 5.31 -14.26 28.66
CA ARG A 329 5.59 -13.93 30.06
C ARG A 329 4.35 -14.22 30.89
N SER A 330 4.38 -15.34 31.60
CA SER A 330 3.56 -15.53 32.80
C SER A 330 4.17 -14.69 33.93
N GLU A 331 3.60 -13.51 34.19
CA GLU A 331 3.84 -12.80 35.45
C GLU A 331 2.80 -13.27 36.47
N GLY A 332 3.24 -14.18 37.33
CA GLY A 332 2.59 -14.45 38.60
C GLY A 332 3.16 -13.53 39.68
N LEU A 333 2.26 -13.12 40.58
CA LEU A 333 2.46 -12.69 41.96
C LEU A 333 2.99 -11.27 42.22
N SER A 334 2.08 -10.40 42.68
CA SER A 334 2.37 -9.52 43.80
C SER A 334 1.16 -9.44 44.73
N MET A 335 1.36 -9.86 45.97
CA MET A 335 0.42 -9.73 47.08
C MET A 335 0.17 -8.26 47.44
N ALA A 336 -1.04 -7.97 47.90
CA ALA A 336 -1.32 -6.85 48.79
C ALA A 336 -2.12 -7.36 50.00
N GLN A 337 -1.49 -7.32 51.17
CA GLN A 337 -2.12 -7.54 52.49
C GLN A 337 -2.80 -6.23 52.95
N HIS A 338 -3.93 -6.32 53.65
CA HIS A 338 -4.14 -5.82 55.03
C HIS A 338 -5.63 -5.87 55.47
N PRO A 339 -5.94 -5.86 56.79
CA PRO A 339 -6.82 -6.85 57.43
C PRO A 339 -8.03 -6.25 58.17
N GLY A 340 -8.94 -7.10 58.67
CA GLY A 340 -9.83 -6.74 59.79
C GLY A 340 -11.06 -7.61 60.03
N LEU A 341 -11.09 -8.25 61.22
CA LEU A 341 -12.26 -8.64 62.06
C LEU A 341 -13.10 -9.84 61.56
N SER A 342 -12.94 -11.08 62.06
CA SER A 342 -13.11 -11.69 63.42
C SER A 342 -14.54 -12.09 63.81
N SER A 343 -14.63 -13.32 64.35
CA SER A 343 -15.77 -14.07 64.96
C SER A 343 -16.79 -14.65 63.97
N GLY A 344 -17.22 -15.92 64.01
CA GLY A 344 -16.99 -17.11 64.85
C GLY A 344 -18.11 -18.11 64.51
N PRO A 345 -17.89 -19.45 64.43
CA PRO A 345 -18.92 -20.39 63.96
C PRO A 345 -19.53 -21.22 65.11
N GLU A 346 -20.84 -21.47 65.06
CA GLU A 346 -21.50 -22.58 65.77
C GLU A 346 -22.84 -22.89 65.08
N LYS A 347 -23.01 -24.13 64.57
CA LYS A 347 -23.98 -25.15 65.04
C LYS A 347 -25.45 -24.67 64.93
N GLU A 348 -26.39 -25.37 64.30
CA GLU A 348 -26.71 -26.79 64.29
C GLU A 348 -27.93 -27.00 63.35
N ARG A 349 -28.14 -28.24 62.87
CA ARG A 349 -29.41 -29.02 62.74
C ARG A 349 -30.70 -28.27 62.33
N GLN A 350 -31.65 -28.77 61.55
CA GLN A 350 -32.09 -30.09 61.09
C GLN A 350 -33.39 -29.79 60.30
N ASN A 351 -33.71 -30.61 59.29
CA ASN A 351 -35.08 -30.93 58.81
C ASN A 351 -35.95 -29.76 58.29
N GLU A 352 -36.94 -29.89 57.41
CA GLU A 352 -37.70 -30.97 56.78
C GLU A 352 -38.48 -30.28 55.63
N GLY A 353 -38.74 -30.99 54.52
CA GLY A 353 -39.58 -30.47 53.43
C GLY A 353 -39.18 -30.98 52.06
#